data_AF-A0A7J4JA77-F1
#
_entry.id   AF-A0A7J4JA77-F1
#
_cell.length_a   1.000
_cell.length_b   1.000
_cell.length_c   1.000
_cell.angle_alpha   90.00
_cell.angle_beta   90.00
_cell.angle_gamma   90.00
#
_symmetry.space_group_name_H-M   'P 1'
#
loop_
_entity.id
_entity.type
_entity.pdbx_description
1 polymer ?
#
loop_
_entity_poly.entity_id
_entity_poly.type
_entity_poly.pdbx_seq_one_letter_code
_entity_poly.pdbx_strand_id
1 'polypeptide(L)' 'MDEDEFEQPNKVKRFIKEAVRVIRITKKPDSQEYKSLVKVTGLGTAVIGAIGFVLFLIKQLLFT' A
#
# COMPACT_ATOMS: atom_id res chain seq x y z
N MET A 1 -29.52 33.70 -13.09
CA MET A 1 -30.23 32.44 -13.39
C MET A 1 -29.34 31.75 -14.39
N ASP A 2 -28.34 31.05 -13.88
CA ASP A 2 -27.50 30.19 -14.72
C ASP A 2 -28.02 28.80 -14.45
N GLU A 3 -28.93 28.42 -15.33
CA GLU A 3 -29.69 27.18 -15.29
C GLU A 3 -28.71 26.00 -15.35
N ASP A 4 -28.88 25.09 -14.40
CA ASP A 4 -28.14 23.86 -14.23
C ASP A 4 -28.20 22.99 -15.49
N GLU A 5 -27.26 23.22 -16.42
CA GLU A 5 -27.11 22.43 -17.64
C GLU A 5 -26.50 21.06 -17.29
N PHE A 6 -27.39 20.10 -17.09
CA PHE A 6 -27.31 18.69 -17.45
C PHE A 6 -25.89 18.09 -17.65
N GLU A 7 -25.18 17.78 -16.56
CA GLU A 7 -24.29 16.62 -16.56
C GLU A 7 -24.78 15.64 -15.51
N GLN A 8 -25.37 14.52 -15.97
CA GLN A 8 -25.47 13.31 -15.15
C GLN A 8 -24.12 13.14 -14.45
N PRO A 9 -24.01 13.25 -13.11
CA PRO A 9 -22.72 13.18 -12.49
C PRO A 9 -22.23 11.76 -12.72
N ASN A 10 -21.34 11.59 -13.71
CA ASN A 10 -20.69 10.34 -14.06
C ASN A 10 -20.39 9.63 -12.74
N LYS A 11 -20.93 8.43 -12.52
CA LYS A 11 -20.89 7.75 -11.21
C LYS A 11 -19.51 7.85 -10.55
N VAL A 12 -18.46 7.83 -11.38
CA VAL A 12 -17.05 8.10 -11.06
C VAL A 12 -16.79 9.42 -10.29
N LYS A 13 -17.32 10.58 -10.72
CA LYS A 13 -17.16 11.87 -10.02
C LYS A 13 -17.70 11.79 -8.58
N ARG A 14 -18.81 11.09 -8.38
CA ARG A 14 -19.40 10.85 -7.05
C ARG A 14 -18.57 9.88 -6.22
N PHE A 15 -18.12 8.76 -6.79
CA PHE A 15 -17.23 7.80 -6.12
C PHE A 15 -15.91 8.45 -5.68
N ILE A 16 -15.29 9.28 -6.52
CA ILE A 16 -14.06 10.00 -6.16
C ILE A 16 -14.33 10.95 -4.99
N LYS A 17 -15.45 11.69 -5.02
CA LYS A 17 -15.82 12.60 -3.93
C LYS A 17 -16.06 11.87 -2.61
N GLU A 18 -16.66 10.68 -2.66
CA GLU A 18 -16.87 9.81 -1.49
C GLU A 18 -15.54 9.20 -1.00
N ALA A 19 -14.68 8.71 -1.89
CA ALA A 19 -13.36 8.16 -1.55
C ALA A 19 -12.44 9.20 -0.88
N VAL A 20 -12.45 10.44 -1.37
CA VAL A 20 -11.68 11.54 -0.76
C VAL A 20 -12.15 11.83 0.68
N ARG A 21 -13.45 11.71 0.96
CA ARG A 21 -13.95 11.84 2.34
C ARG A 21 -13.45 10.73 3.25
N VAL A 22 -13.38 9.50 2.75
CA VAL A 22 -12.86 8.36 3.51
C VAL A 22 -11.39 8.59 3.87
N ILE A 23 -10.55 8.98 2.91
CA ILE A 23 -9.12 9.28 3.15
C ILE A 23 -8.95 10.38 4.22
N ARG A 24 -9.87 11.35 4.25
CA ARG A 24 -9.85 12.44 5.24
C ARG A 24 -10.32 12.02 6.64
N ILE A 25 -11.16 10.98 6.73
CA ILE A 25 -11.64 10.38 7.98
C ILE A 25 -10.63 9.36 8.54
N THR A 26 -9.90 8.66 7.67
CA THR A 26 -8.87 7.72 8.11
C THR A 26 -7.76 8.44 8.86
N LYS A 27 -7.39 7.92 10.03
CA LYS A 27 -6.31 8.45 10.85
C LYS A 27 -4.98 8.31 10.09
N LYS A 28 -4.28 9.42 9.86
CA LYS A 28 -2.91 9.39 9.36
C LYS A 28 -2.04 8.67 10.40
N PRO A 29 -1.25 7.64 10.02
CA PRO A 29 -0.46 6.88 10.97
C PRO A 29 0.54 7.79 11.69
N ASP A 30 0.71 7.57 12.99
CA ASP A 30 1.71 8.30 13.76
C ASP A 30 3.13 7.85 13.35
N SER A 31 4.10 8.74 13.51
CA SER A 31 5.49 8.43 13.17
C SER A 31 6.07 7.28 14.02
N GLN A 32 5.56 7.05 15.24
CA GLN A 32 5.97 5.91 16.07
C GLN A 32 5.36 4.58 15.60
N GLU A 33 4.08 4.58 15.24
CA GLU A 33 3.39 3.40 14.69
C GLU A 33 4.02 2.97 13.37
N TYR A 34 4.32 3.93 12.49
CA TYR A 34 4.98 3.68 11.22
C TYR A 34 6.36 3.04 11.42
N LYS A 35 7.19 3.58 12.31
CA LYS A 35 8.52 3.01 12.61
C LYS A 35 8.42 1.60 13.19
N SER A 36 7.41 1.34 14.01
CA SER A 36 7.21 0.01 14.60
C SER A 36 6.81 -1.02 13.53
N LEU A 37 5.88 -0.66 12.64
CA LEU A 37 5.49 -1.46 11.48
C LEU A 37 6.68 -1.74 10.56
N VAL A 38 7.43 -0.71 10.18
CA VAL A 38 8.58 -0.86 9.28
C VAL A 38 9.66 -1.76 9.89
N LYS A 39 9.91 -1.66 11.20
CA LYS A 39 10.87 -2.54 11.88
C LYS A 39 10.42 -3.99 11.87
N VAL A 40 9.16 -4.28 12.18
CA VAL A 40 8.62 -5.65 12.22
C VAL A 40 8.59 -6.25 10.81
N THR A 41 8.04 -5.52 9.84
CA THR A 41 8.00 -5.98 8.44
C THR A 41 9.40 -6.12 7.86
N GLY A 42 10.31 -5.18 8.16
CA GLY A 42 11.70 -5.25 7.73
C GLY A 42 12.42 -6.48 8.27
N LEU A 43 12.19 -6.85 9.54
CA LEU A 43 12.72 -8.07 10.12
C LEU A 43 12.19 -9.32 9.40
N GLY A 44 10.88 -9.38 9.15
CA GLY A 44 10.24 -10.50 8.46
C GLY A 44 10.78 -10.68 7.03
N THR A 45 10.85 -9.60 6.27
CA THR A 45 11.39 -9.61 4.90
C THR A 45 12.87 -10.00 4.87
N ALA A 46 13.67 -9.54 5.84
CA ALA A 46 15.08 -9.91 5.93
C ALA A 46 15.26 -11.42 6.20
N VAL A 47 14.45 -12.00 7.09
CA VAL A 47 14.50 -13.44 7.38
C VAL A 47 14.09 -14.26 6.17
N ILE A 48 12.97 -13.93 5.53
CA ILE A 48 12.48 -14.64 4.34
C ILE A 48 13.48 -14.50 3.18
N GLY A 49 14.02 -13.30 2.97
CA GLY A 49 15.04 -13.02 1.96
C GLY A 49 16.33 -13.80 2.21
N ALA A 50 16.78 -13.91 3.46
CA ALA A 50 17.96 -14.70 3.83
C ALA A 50 17.74 -16.19 3.54
N ILE A 51 16.57 -16.74 3.90
CA ILE A 51 16.23 -18.14 3.61
C ILE A 51 16.22 -18.39 2.09
N GLY A 52 15.56 -17.52 1.32
CA GLY A 52 15.55 -17.61 -0.14
C GLY A 52 16.94 -17.49 -0.76
N PHE A 53 17.77 -16.61 -0.21
CA PHE A 53 19.16 -16.42 -0.64
C PHE A 53 20.01 -17.67 -0.38
N VAL A 54 19.88 -18.30 0.80
CA VAL A 54 20.58 -19.54 1.12
C VAL A 54 20.16 -20.67 0.17
N LEU A 55 18.86 -20.81 -0.13
CA LEU A 55 18.39 -21.80 -1.09
C LEU A 55 18.92 -21.54 -2.51
N PHE A 56 18.97 -20.27 -2.92
CA PHE A 56 19.53 -19.88 -4.21
C PHE A 56 21.03 -20.18 -4.29
N LEU A 57 21.80 -19.88 -3.24
CA LEU A 57 23.23 -20.19 -3.17
C LEU A 57 23.50 -21.69 -3.26
N ILE A 58 22.73 -22.51 -2.53
CA ILE A 58 22.84 -23.97 -2.57
C ILE A 58 22.51 -24.49 -3.98
N LYS A 59 21.42 -23.99 -4.58
CA LYS A 59 21.05 -24.32 -5.97
C LYS A 59 22.15 -23.94 -6.95
N GLN A 60 22.72 -22.75 -6.83
CA GLN A 60 23.76 -22.28 -7.72
C GLN A 60 25.05 -23.10 -7.59
N LEU A 61 25.43 -23.52 -6.37
CA LEU A 61 26.63 -24.32 -6.16
C LEU A 61 26.45 -25.79 -6.58
N LEU A 62 25.27 -26.39 -6.32
CA LEU A 62 24.97 -27.78 -6.70
C LEU A 62 24.61 -27.97 -8.17
N PHE A 63 24.13 -26.92 -8.84
CA PHE A 63 23.72 -26.94 -10.24
C PHE A 63 24.68 -26.15 -11.15
N THR A 64 25.87 -25.82 -10.63
CA THR A 64 27.04 -25.38 -11.40
C THR A 64 27.67 -26.55 -12.15
#